data_AF-A0A367Q6K6-F1
#
_entry.id   AF-A0A367Q6K6-F1
#
_cell.length_a   1.000
_cell.length_b   1.000
_cell.length_c   1.000
_cell.angle_alpha   90.00
_cell.angle_beta   90.00
_cell.angle_gamma   90.00
#
_symmetry.space_group_name_H-M   'P 1'
#
loop_
_entity.id
_entity.type
_entity.pdbx_description
1 polymer ?
#
loop_
_entity_poly.entity_id
_entity_poly.type
_entity_poly.pdbx_seq_one_letter_code
_entity_poly.pdbx_strand_id
1 'polypeptide(L)'
;MKNTLVSTCIALRKLFSCVVIFLASVGLLIAAPGVAQAQTGEPTPKLAGDLVFFEGNDCTQNIVFSYDSSKPANDNCQQGGECNGDNDEARSLKILGLAQSGTLIGVFDDPNGGTQDDFSYILTQGAPLGPDVCVGTFEKSTTTPRYLITHQHNNGLDGKISHVTIIPNYGR
;
A
#
# COMPACT_ATOMS: atom_id res chain seq x y z
N MET A 1 34.40 -42.77 40.52
CA MET A 1 34.00 -42.90 39.11
C MET A 1 33.32 -41.61 38.69
N LYS A 2 33.79 -41.00 37.59
CA LYS A 2 33.41 -39.66 37.10
C LYS A 2 32.19 -39.76 36.18
N ASN A 3 31.33 -38.73 36.20
CA ASN A 3 30.56 -38.13 35.09
C ASN A 3 29.71 -36.98 35.69
N THR A 4 29.46 -35.78 35.16
CA THR A 4 29.91 -34.90 34.06
C THR A 4 29.10 -33.59 34.33
N LEU A 5 29.69 -32.44 34.72
CA LEU A 5 30.05 -31.25 33.89
C LEU A 5 28.87 -30.71 33.04
N VAL A 6 28.49 -29.42 32.93
CA VAL A 6 29.03 -28.09 33.31
C VAL A 6 27.84 -27.11 33.40
N SER A 7 27.88 -26.20 34.37
CA SER A 7 27.10 -24.95 34.41
C SER A 7 28.08 -23.78 34.45
N THR A 8 28.03 -22.89 33.47
CA THR A 8 28.70 -21.56 33.44
C THR A 8 28.07 -20.75 32.30
N CYS A 9 27.42 -19.60 32.49
CA CYS A 9 27.83 -18.28 33.01
C CYS A 9 28.20 -17.30 31.87
N ILE A 10 27.95 -15.99 32.11
CA ILE A 10 28.37 -14.77 31.37
C ILE A 10 27.36 -14.27 30.32
N ALA A 11 26.96 -13.00 30.18
CA ALA A 11 26.97 -11.74 30.96
C ALA A 11 26.22 -10.69 30.10
N LEU A 12 25.23 -9.95 30.60
CA LEU A 12 25.27 -8.54 31.04
C LEU A 12 26.03 -7.53 30.14
N ARG A 13 25.32 -6.49 29.65
CA ARG A 13 25.74 -5.05 29.56
C ARG A 13 24.64 -4.27 28.81
N LYS A 14 23.76 -3.49 29.46
CA LYS A 14 23.92 -2.11 30.01
C LYS A 14 24.42 -1.07 28.99
N LEU A 15 23.46 -0.23 28.58
CA LEU A 15 23.54 1.22 28.34
C LEU A 15 24.90 1.85 28.62
N PHE A 16 25.53 2.46 27.61
CA PHE A 16 26.45 3.58 27.83
C PHE A 16 26.39 4.57 26.66
N SER A 17 25.99 5.79 27.04
CA SER A 17 26.25 7.05 26.37
C SER A 17 27.74 7.20 26.06
N CYS A 18 28.08 7.49 24.81
CA CYS A 18 29.45 7.83 24.41
C CYS A 18 29.52 9.28 23.97
N VAL A 19 30.00 10.10 24.90
CA VAL A 19 30.65 11.40 24.69
C VAL A 19 31.74 11.22 23.63
N VAL A 20 31.64 11.97 22.54
CA VAL A 20 32.62 11.96 21.44
C VAL A 20 33.80 12.85 21.86
N ILE A 21 34.94 12.23 22.17
CA ILE A 21 36.23 12.91 22.34
C ILE A 21 36.88 13.01 20.95
N PHE A 22 37.07 14.25 20.49
CA PHE A 22 37.83 14.57 19.29
C PHE A 22 39.33 14.34 19.56
N LEU A 23 39.93 13.40 18.82
CA LEU A 23 41.37 13.35 18.58
C LEU A 23 41.58 13.29 17.08
N ALA A 24 42.00 14.42 16.51
CA ALA A 24 42.41 14.51 15.12
C ALA A 24 43.82 13.93 14.97
N SER A 25 43.93 12.83 14.24
CA SER A 25 45.20 12.37 13.68
C SER A 25 44.99 12.05 12.20
N VAL A 26 45.78 12.72 11.38
CA VAL A 26 45.81 12.60 9.92
C VAL A 26 46.28 11.19 9.58
N GLY A 27 45.36 10.40 9.03
CA GLY A 27 45.62 9.09 8.46
C GLY A 27 44.96 8.99 7.09
N LEU A 28 45.79 8.85 6.07
CA LEU A 28 45.40 8.59 4.69
C LEU A 28 44.54 7.31 4.63
N LEU A 29 43.22 7.46 4.44
CA LEU A 29 42.32 6.33 4.19
C LEU A 29 41.97 6.25 2.71
N ILE A 30 42.35 5.13 2.15
CA ILE A 30 42.07 4.61 0.81
C ILE A 30 40.55 4.62 0.62
N ALA A 31 40.07 5.14 -0.51
CA ALA A 31 38.66 5.03 -0.89
C ALA A 31 38.29 3.54 -0.98
N ALA A 32 37.53 3.04 -0.01
CA ALA A 32 36.86 1.77 -0.15
C ALA A 32 35.81 1.94 -1.28
N PRO A 33 35.78 1.07 -2.30
CA PRO A 33 34.65 1.04 -3.20
C PRO A 33 33.40 0.77 -2.35
N GLY A 34 32.45 1.70 -2.39
CA GLY A 34 31.16 1.54 -1.75
C GLY A 34 30.55 0.23 -2.25
N VAL A 35 30.38 -0.72 -1.34
CA VAL A 35 29.62 -1.93 -1.60
C VAL A 35 28.18 -1.45 -1.72
N ALA A 36 27.73 -1.25 -2.95
CA ALA A 36 26.31 -1.11 -3.24
C ALA A 36 25.63 -2.35 -2.64
N GLN A 37 24.87 -2.16 -1.57
CA GLN A 37 24.00 -3.22 -1.09
C GLN A 37 22.97 -3.45 -2.19
N ALA A 38 23.15 -4.53 -2.95
CA ALA A 38 22.13 -5.06 -3.82
C ALA A 38 20.92 -5.35 -2.93
N GLN A 39 19.87 -4.54 -3.11
CA GLN A 39 18.55 -4.89 -2.62
C GLN A 39 18.23 -6.25 -3.25
N THR A 40 18.22 -7.29 -2.42
CA THR A 40 17.73 -8.60 -2.82
C THR A 40 16.26 -8.39 -3.16
N GLY A 41 15.96 -8.35 -4.46
CA GLY A 41 14.61 -8.24 -4.97
C GLY A 41 13.78 -9.39 -4.42
N GLU A 42 13.02 -9.10 -3.38
CA GLU A 42 11.82 -9.85 -3.04
C GLU A 42 10.97 -9.92 -4.31
N PRO A 43 10.39 -11.07 -4.67
CA PRO A 43 9.55 -11.16 -5.85
C PRO A 43 8.38 -10.21 -5.64
N THR A 44 8.41 -9.04 -6.29
CA THR A 44 7.25 -8.15 -6.39
C THR A 44 6.07 -9.03 -6.73
N PRO A 45 5.03 -9.12 -5.85
CA PRO A 45 3.81 -9.81 -6.18
C PRO A 45 3.37 -9.27 -7.53
N LYS A 46 3.28 -10.18 -8.50
CA LYS A 46 2.88 -9.87 -9.85
C LYS A 46 1.50 -9.25 -9.76
N LEU A 47 1.41 -7.93 -9.88
CA LEU A 47 0.17 -7.18 -10.06
C LEU A 47 -0.71 -7.97 -11.04
N ALA A 48 -1.77 -8.60 -10.51
CA ALA A 48 -2.69 -9.40 -11.31
C ALA A 48 -3.83 -8.55 -11.84
N GLY A 49 -4.00 -7.33 -11.29
CA GLY A 49 -5.05 -6.39 -11.63
C GLY A 49 -4.55 -5.13 -12.35
N ASP A 50 -5.51 -4.38 -12.88
CA ASP A 50 -5.34 -3.08 -13.55
C ASP A 50 -5.85 -1.90 -12.69
N LEU A 51 -6.31 -2.19 -11.47
CA LEU A 51 -6.64 -1.25 -10.41
C LEU A 51 -5.65 -1.47 -9.26
N VAL A 52 -4.67 -0.59 -9.11
CA VAL A 52 -3.53 -0.78 -8.19
C VAL A 52 -3.59 0.19 -7.02
N PHE A 53 -3.68 -0.33 -5.81
CA PHE A 53 -3.82 0.47 -4.59
C PHE A 53 -2.46 0.70 -3.94
N PHE A 54 -2.27 1.90 -3.40
CA PHE A 54 -1.02 2.36 -2.83
C PHE A 54 -1.20 2.84 -1.38
N GLU A 55 -0.18 2.57 -0.56
CA GLU A 55 -0.11 2.98 0.84
C GLU A 55 -0.04 4.51 0.98
N GLY A 56 0.61 5.20 0.04
CA GLY A 56 0.75 6.65 0.07
C GLY A 56 -0.29 7.36 -0.80
N ASN A 57 -0.56 8.63 -0.49
CA ASN A 57 -1.31 9.51 -1.41
C ASN A 57 -0.53 9.69 -2.73
N ASP A 58 -1.22 10.12 -3.77
CA ASP A 58 -0.67 10.41 -5.10
C ASP A 58 0.05 9.20 -5.76
N CYS A 59 -0.43 7.99 -5.48
CA CYS A 59 0.12 6.73 -5.99
C CYS A 59 1.61 6.55 -5.64
N THR A 60 1.97 6.90 -4.40
CA THR A 60 3.32 6.80 -3.84
C THR A 60 3.43 5.66 -2.82
N GLN A 61 4.65 5.39 -2.33
CA GLN A 61 4.96 4.31 -1.38
C GLN A 61 4.66 2.91 -1.95
N ASN A 62 4.38 1.95 -1.07
CA ASN A 62 4.22 0.55 -1.46
C ASN A 62 2.88 0.31 -2.13
N ILE A 63 2.84 -0.70 -2.99
CA ILE A 63 1.59 -1.29 -3.47
C ILE A 63 1.04 -2.14 -2.34
N VAL A 64 -0.24 -1.97 -2.03
CA VAL A 64 -0.94 -2.75 -1.00
C VAL A 64 -1.57 -3.98 -1.67
N PHE A 65 -2.51 -3.74 -2.59
CA PHE A 65 -3.22 -4.79 -3.33
C PHE A 65 -3.65 -4.31 -4.72
N SER A 66 -4.19 -5.22 -5.53
CA SER A 66 -4.71 -4.90 -6.85
C SER A 66 -5.96 -5.68 -7.22
N TYR A 67 -6.87 -5.05 -7.96
CA TYR A 67 -8.07 -5.66 -8.49
C TYR A 67 -8.08 -5.67 -10.03
N ASP A 68 -8.70 -6.68 -10.62
CA ASP A 68 -8.99 -6.75 -12.05
C ASP A 68 -10.34 -6.08 -12.32
N SER A 69 -10.33 -4.94 -13.02
CA SER A 69 -11.50 -4.13 -13.33
C SER A 69 -12.59 -4.86 -14.15
N SER A 70 -12.27 -6.02 -14.71
CA SER A 70 -13.20 -6.88 -15.45
C SER A 70 -13.88 -7.95 -14.58
N LYS A 71 -13.41 -8.15 -13.34
CA LYS A 71 -13.94 -9.14 -12.40
C LYS A 71 -14.66 -8.45 -11.25
N PRO A 72 -15.85 -8.93 -10.86
CA PRO A 72 -16.50 -8.39 -9.68
C PRO A 72 -15.74 -8.80 -8.42
N ALA A 73 -15.75 -7.93 -7.41
CA ALA A 73 -15.23 -8.19 -6.08
C ALA A 73 -16.07 -7.51 -5.01
N ASN A 74 -16.06 -8.05 -3.80
CA ASN A 74 -16.79 -7.53 -2.64
C ASN A 74 -16.09 -8.03 -1.37
N ASP A 75 -14.94 -7.44 -1.10
CA ASP A 75 -13.98 -7.96 -0.14
C ASP A 75 -13.95 -7.10 1.11
N ASN A 76 -14.01 -7.78 2.26
CA ASN A 76 -13.72 -7.21 3.57
C ASN A 76 -12.24 -7.39 3.85
N CYS A 77 -11.51 -6.28 3.98
CA CYS A 77 -10.06 -6.28 4.10
C CYS A 77 -9.55 -6.72 5.47
N GLN A 78 -10.44 -6.94 6.44
CA GLN A 78 -10.11 -7.60 7.71
C GLN A 78 -10.11 -9.12 7.60
N GLN A 79 -10.72 -9.68 6.55
CA GLN A 79 -11.03 -11.11 6.43
C GLN A 79 -10.28 -11.83 5.29
N GLY A 80 -9.71 -11.09 4.33
CA GLY A 80 -8.96 -11.63 3.20
C GLY A 80 -9.48 -11.12 1.86
N GLY A 81 -9.42 -11.95 0.81
CA GLY A 81 -9.72 -11.53 -0.57
C GLY A 81 -8.48 -10.94 -1.26
N GLU A 82 -8.68 -10.11 -2.27
CA GLU A 82 -7.55 -9.47 -2.97
C GLU A 82 -6.82 -8.44 -2.09
N CYS A 83 -7.51 -7.84 -1.10
CA CYS A 83 -6.85 -6.99 -0.10
C CYS A 83 -6.17 -7.76 1.04
N ASN A 84 -6.16 -9.09 1.03
CA ASN A 84 -5.24 -9.97 1.78
C ASN A 84 -5.00 -9.67 3.29
N GLY A 85 -5.95 -9.04 3.98
CA GLY A 85 -5.77 -8.66 5.40
C GLY A 85 -5.10 -7.30 5.62
N ASP A 86 -4.75 -6.59 4.54
CA ASP A 86 -4.13 -5.26 4.54
C ASP A 86 -5.19 -4.16 4.79
N ASN A 87 -5.91 -4.29 5.90
CA ASN A 87 -6.91 -3.35 6.38
C ASN A 87 -6.28 -2.00 6.72
N ASP A 88 -6.93 -0.90 6.35
CA ASP A 88 -6.50 0.47 6.69
C ASP A 88 -5.16 0.90 6.07
N GLU A 89 -4.67 0.20 5.04
CA GLU A 89 -3.38 0.52 4.42
C GLU A 89 -3.51 1.45 3.21
N ALA A 90 -4.54 1.28 2.38
CA ALA A 90 -4.64 1.97 1.09
C ALA A 90 -5.11 3.44 1.20
N ARG A 91 -4.44 4.32 0.44
CA ARG A 91 -4.69 5.77 0.40
C ARG A 91 -4.90 6.35 -0.99
N SER A 92 -4.43 5.65 -2.03
CA SER A 92 -4.64 6.08 -3.40
C SER A 92 -4.76 4.90 -4.36
N LEU A 93 -5.22 5.18 -5.58
CA LEU A 93 -5.48 4.18 -6.61
C LEU A 93 -4.88 4.63 -7.93
N LYS A 94 -4.05 3.79 -8.55
CA LYS A 94 -3.66 3.92 -9.95
C LYS A 94 -4.56 3.05 -10.82
N ILE A 95 -5.23 3.68 -11.77
CA ILE A 95 -6.05 3.02 -12.79
C ILE A 95 -5.15 2.87 -14.02
N LEU A 96 -4.75 1.65 -14.35
CA LEU A 96 -3.91 1.38 -15.50
C LEU A 96 -4.68 1.61 -16.80
N GLY A 97 -3.96 1.92 -17.88
CA GLY A 97 -4.54 2.22 -19.19
C GLY A 97 -5.46 1.12 -19.76
N LEU A 98 -5.22 -0.12 -19.33
CA LEU A 98 -5.97 -1.32 -19.71
C LEU A 98 -7.27 -1.51 -18.92
N ALA A 99 -7.50 -0.73 -17.85
CA ALA A 99 -8.68 -0.85 -17.01
C ALA A 99 -9.97 -0.66 -17.81
N GLN A 100 -10.94 -1.53 -17.54
CA GLN A 100 -12.26 -1.50 -18.12
C GLN A 100 -12.98 -0.21 -17.74
N SER A 101 -13.43 0.52 -18.76
CA SER A 101 -14.25 1.72 -18.60
C SER A 101 -15.69 1.36 -18.21
N GLY A 102 -16.31 2.18 -17.37
CA GLY A 102 -17.63 1.91 -16.81
C GLY A 102 -17.60 0.93 -15.63
N THR A 103 -16.43 0.69 -15.02
CA THR A 103 -16.29 -0.07 -13.78
C THR A 103 -16.47 0.86 -12.59
N LEU A 104 -17.37 0.51 -11.67
CA LEU A 104 -17.54 1.21 -10.40
C LEU A 104 -16.66 0.53 -9.34
N ILE A 105 -15.84 1.32 -8.67
CA ILE A 105 -14.99 0.92 -7.56
C ILE A 105 -15.51 1.63 -6.32
N GLY A 106 -15.90 0.90 -5.29
CA GLY A 106 -16.23 1.47 -3.99
C GLY A 106 -15.17 1.13 -2.97
N VAL A 107 -14.79 2.10 -2.16
CA VAL A 107 -13.89 1.95 -1.01
C VAL A 107 -14.59 2.52 0.24
N PHE A 108 -14.53 1.79 1.36
CA PHE A 108 -15.31 2.10 2.56
C PHE A 108 -14.48 1.91 3.82
N ASP A 109 -14.73 2.76 4.83
CA ASP A 109 -14.23 2.58 6.21
C ASP A 109 -15.01 1.48 6.95
N ASP A 110 -16.29 1.26 6.62
CA ASP A 110 -17.04 0.14 7.18
C ASP A 110 -16.62 -1.20 6.53
N PRO A 111 -16.15 -2.19 7.31
CA PRO A 111 -15.73 -3.51 6.78
C PRO A 111 -16.85 -4.30 6.08
N ASN A 112 -18.12 -3.93 6.29
CA ASN A 112 -19.27 -4.53 5.64
C ASN A 112 -19.75 -3.75 4.40
N GLY A 113 -19.01 -2.72 3.96
CA GLY A 113 -19.39 -1.86 2.84
C GLY A 113 -20.56 -0.92 3.16
N GLY A 114 -20.75 -0.59 4.44
CA GLY A 114 -21.75 0.36 4.90
C GLY A 114 -21.44 1.81 4.48
N THR A 115 -22.49 2.59 4.23
CA THR A 115 -22.39 4.00 3.80
C THR A 115 -22.71 5.01 4.91
N GLN A 116 -22.75 4.54 6.16
CA GLN A 116 -22.94 5.39 7.34
C GLN A 116 -21.62 5.96 7.87
N ASP A 117 -20.48 5.48 7.35
CA ASP A 117 -19.15 6.01 7.61
C ASP A 117 -18.52 6.59 6.34
N ASP A 118 -17.24 6.93 6.34
CA ASP A 118 -16.55 7.42 5.14
C ASP A 118 -16.55 6.40 4.00
N PHE A 119 -16.84 6.87 2.79
CA PHE A 119 -16.71 6.06 1.58
C PHE A 119 -16.46 6.92 0.35
N SER A 120 -15.95 6.27 -0.69
CA SER A 120 -15.80 6.86 -2.01
C SER A 120 -16.19 5.89 -3.10
N TYR A 121 -16.94 6.41 -4.07
CA TYR A 121 -17.24 5.73 -5.32
C TYR A 121 -16.41 6.33 -6.44
N ILE A 122 -15.68 5.50 -7.16
CA ILE A 122 -14.83 5.85 -8.31
C ILE A 122 -15.39 5.12 -9.54
N LEU A 123 -15.92 5.87 -10.49
CA LEU A 123 -16.38 5.35 -11.77
C LEU A 123 -15.29 5.58 -12.82
N THR A 124 -14.78 4.51 -13.43
CA THR A 124 -13.84 4.61 -14.56
C THR A 124 -14.57 5.12 -15.81
N GLN A 125 -13.91 5.99 -16.59
CA GLN A 125 -14.49 6.68 -17.75
C GLN A 125 -13.57 6.65 -18.98
N GLY A 126 -14.15 6.98 -20.13
CA GLY A 126 -13.45 7.14 -21.40
C GLY A 126 -13.28 5.84 -22.20
N ALA A 127 -12.50 5.88 -23.27
CA ALA A 127 -12.24 4.71 -24.10
C ALA A 127 -11.24 3.74 -23.42
N PRO A 128 -11.29 2.42 -23.72
CA PRO A 128 -10.23 1.49 -23.34
C PRO A 128 -8.86 1.94 -23.89
N LEU A 129 -7.75 1.52 -23.27
CA LEU A 129 -6.38 1.80 -23.71
C LEU A 129 -5.95 3.28 -23.57
N GLY A 130 -6.28 3.90 -22.44
CA GLY A 130 -5.83 5.26 -22.11
C GLY A 130 -4.45 5.30 -21.44
N PRO A 131 -3.93 6.48 -21.08
CA PRO A 131 -2.81 6.56 -20.14
C PRO A 131 -3.23 6.08 -18.74
N ASP A 132 -2.27 5.61 -17.96
CA ASP A 132 -2.45 5.38 -16.53
C ASP A 132 -2.84 6.70 -15.85
N VAL A 133 -3.75 6.63 -14.90
CA VAL A 133 -4.17 7.79 -14.10
C VAL A 133 -4.15 7.48 -12.62
N CYS A 134 -3.83 8.49 -11.82
CA CYS A 134 -3.86 8.40 -10.38
C CYS A 134 -5.13 9.08 -9.82
N VAL A 135 -5.83 8.36 -8.97
CA VAL A 135 -6.75 8.90 -7.97
C VAL A 135 -5.91 9.13 -6.71
N GLY A 136 -5.41 10.35 -6.53
CA GLY A 136 -4.36 10.64 -5.55
C GLY A 136 -4.78 10.59 -4.07
N THR A 137 -6.08 10.61 -3.81
CA THR A 137 -6.67 10.50 -2.46
C THR A 137 -8.12 10.03 -2.62
N PHE A 138 -8.61 9.30 -1.63
CA PHE A 138 -10.01 8.90 -1.56
C PHE A 138 -10.90 9.95 -0.88
N GLU A 139 -10.33 11.03 -0.32
CA GLU A 139 -11.03 12.04 0.49
C GLU A 139 -11.57 13.22 -0.32
N LYS A 140 -11.47 13.17 -1.65
CA LYS A 140 -11.75 14.33 -2.50
C LYS A 140 -12.53 13.97 -3.75
N SER A 141 -13.77 14.43 -3.81
CA SER A 141 -14.59 14.39 -5.02
C SER A 141 -13.94 15.18 -6.16
N THR A 142 -13.81 14.54 -7.32
CA THR A 142 -13.18 15.10 -8.52
C THR A 142 -13.75 14.44 -9.75
N THR A 143 -13.88 15.20 -10.84
CA THR A 143 -14.24 14.67 -12.15
C THR A 143 -13.09 14.91 -13.12
N THR A 144 -12.70 13.88 -13.85
CA THR A 144 -11.71 13.93 -14.92
C THR A 144 -12.26 13.22 -16.17
N PRO A 145 -11.61 13.32 -17.33
CA PRO A 145 -12.01 12.52 -18.49
C PRO A 145 -11.83 11.00 -18.32
N ARG A 146 -11.12 10.54 -17.28
CA ARG A 146 -10.75 9.13 -17.07
C ARG A 146 -11.44 8.49 -15.86
N TYR A 147 -11.91 9.30 -14.93
CA TYR A 147 -12.67 8.83 -13.78
C TYR A 147 -13.48 9.95 -13.15
N LEU A 148 -14.53 9.54 -12.44
CA LEU A 148 -15.29 10.38 -11.51
C LEU A 148 -15.16 9.75 -10.13
N ILE A 149 -14.69 10.50 -9.14
CA ILE A 149 -14.75 10.11 -7.72
C ILE A 149 -15.78 10.98 -6.99
N THR A 150 -16.65 10.32 -6.23
CA THR A 150 -17.59 10.95 -5.31
C THR A 150 -17.28 10.44 -3.91
N HIS A 151 -16.85 11.35 -3.04
CA HIS A 151 -16.51 11.08 -1.65
C HIS A 151 -17.63 11.56 -0.72
N GLN A 152 -17.90 10.80 0.34
CA GLN A 152 -18.73 11.18 1.47
C GLN A 152 -17.90 11.10 2.74
N HIS A 153 -17.88 12.20 3.50
CA HIS A 153 -17.02 12.37 4.66
C HIS A 153 -17.79 12.21 5.98
N ASN A 154 -17.15 11.55 6.94
CA ASN A 154 -17.53 11.49 8.35
C ASN A 154 -16.32 11.83 9.25
N ASN A 155 -15.23 11.09 9.13
CA ASN A 155 -14.05 11.17 9.99
C ASN A 155 -12.69 10.90 9.28
N GLY A 156 -12.71 10.50 8.01
CA GLY A 156 -11.54 10.29 7.13
C GLY A 156 -11.39 8.84 6.67
N LEU A 157 -11.12 8.66 5.37
CA LEU A 157 -11.01 7.42 4.61
C LEU A 157 -9.56 7.04 4.20
N ASP A 158 -8.65 8.00 4.01
CA ASP A 158 -7.30 7.71 3.51
C ASP A 158 -6.49 6.91 4.56
N GLY A 159 -6.24 5.63 4.27
CA GLY A 159 -5.59 4.71 5.22
C GLY A 159 -6.58 4.22 6.28
N LYS A 160 -7.85 4.08 5.89
CA LYS A 160 -8.91 3.40 6.66
C LYS A 160 -9.78 2.51 5.79
N ILE A 161 -9.29 2.08 4.63
CA ILE A 161 -10.08 1.22 3.76
C ILE A 161 -10.21 -0.15 4.41
N SER A 162 -11.43 -0.48 4.84
CA SER A 162 -11.79 -1.79 5.39
C SER A 162 -12.65 -2.63 4.44
N HIS A 163 -13.17 -2.05 3.36
CA HIS A 163 -13.92 -2.79 2.34
C HIS A 163 -13.69 -2.24 0.94
N VAL A 164 -13.63 -3.14 -0.06
CA VAL A 164 -13.53 -2.80 -1.48
C VAL A 164 -14.59 -3.55 -2.27
N THR A 165 -15.33 -2.84 -3.13
CA THR A 165 -16.23 -3.44 -4.12
C THR A 165 -15.83 -3.05 -5.53
N ILE A 166 -15.92 -4.01 -6.45
CA ILE A 166 -15.70 -3.81 -7.88
C ILE A 166 -16.93 -4.28 -8.63
N ILE A 167 -17.55 -3.38 -9.38
CA ILE A 167 -18.73 -3.67 -10.21
C ILE A 167 -18.40 -3.31 -11.66
N PRO A 168 -17.98 -4.30 -12.48
CA PRO A 168 -17.74 -4.08 -13.90
C PRO A 168 -19.02 -3.69 -14.65
N ASN A 169 -18.90 -2.89 -15.71
CA ASN A 169 -20.02 -2.47 -16.57
C ASN A 169 -21.19 -1.77 -15.85
N TYR A 170 -20.94 -1.08 -14.74
CA TYR A 170 -21.97 -0.40 -13.95
C TYR A 170 -22.83 0.60 -14.75
N GLY A 171 -22.26 1.22 -15.79
CA GLY A 171 -22.92 2.26 -16.60
C GLY A 171 -23.28 1.85 -18.04
N ARG A 172 -23.34 0.54 -18.35
CA ARG A 172 -23.72 0.03 -19.69
C ARG A 172 -25.06 -0.68 -19.68
#